data_AF-A0A1I3RRW7-F1
#
_entry.id   AF-A0A1I3RRW7-F1
#
_cell.length_a   1.000
_cell.length_b   1.000
_cell.length_c   1.000
_cell.angle_alpha   90.00
_cell.angle_beta   90.00
_cell.angle_gamma   90.00
#
_symmetry.space_group_name_H-M   'P 1'
#
loop_
_entity.id
_entity.type
_entity.pdbx_description
1 polymer ?
#
loop_
_entity_poly.entity_id
_entity_poly.type
_entity_poly.pdbx_seq_one_letter_code
_entity_poly.pdbx_strand_id
1 'polypeptide(L)'
;SHSRPHVSNDNPYSEAAFKTLKYAPVFPTNFGSLQDARSFCETFFTYYNHEHRHSGIGLHTPASVHHGTAIQVRAQRQVTLDAAYAANPERFTRSRPEAPKLPTAAWINDPSREALIQTA
;
A
#
# COMPACT_ATOMS: atom_id res chain seq x y z
N SER A 1 -19.76 -12.32 8.42
CA SER A 1 -18.36 -12.77 8.35
C SER A 1 -18.34 -14.27 8.58
N HIS A 2 -17.61 -15.03 7.75
CA HIS A 2 -17.44 -16.48 7.90
C HIS A 2 -16.18 -16.85 8.68
N SER A 3 -15.46 -15.86 9.23
CA SER A 3 -14.27 -16.08 10.07
C SER A 3 -14.63 -16.83 11.35
N ARG A 4 -13.73 -17.71 11.79
CA ARG A 4 -13.93 -18.47 13.03
C ARG A 4 -13.82 -17.54 14.24
N PRO A 5 -14.67 -17.71 15.27
CA PRO A 5 -14.54 -16.96 16.51
C PRO A 5 -13.13 -17.09 17.12
N HIS A 6 -12.56 -15.98 17.58
CA HIS A 6 -11.25 -15.89 18.22
C HIS A 6 -10.03 -16.29 17.36
N VAL A 7 -10.15 -16.28 16.02
CA VAL A 7 -9.03 -16.55 15.11
C VAL A 7 -8.66 -15.30 14.30
N SER A 8 -7.69 -14.53 14.80
CA SER A 8 -7.23 -13.28 14.15
C SER A 8 -6.64 -13.49 12.75
N ASN A 9 -6.06 -14.67 12.51
CA ASN A 9 -5.47 -15.03 11.21
C ASN A 9 -6.51 -15.28 10.11
N ASP A 10 -7.81 -15.29 10.43
CA ASP A 10 -8.87 -15.34 9.42
C ASP A 10 -9.16 -13.94 8.83
N ASN A 11 -8.53 -12.87 9.34
CA ASN A 11 -8.61 -11.50 8.78
C ASN A 11 -7.29 -10.71 8.91
N PRO A 12 -6.16 -11.27 8.44
CA PRO A 12 -4.83 -10.73 8.77
C PRO A 12 -4.60 -9.32 8.20
N TYR A 13 -5.22 -9.00 7.06
CA TYR A 13 -5.08 -7.69 6.42
C TYR A 13 -5.79 -6.58 7.19
N SER A 14 -7.01 -6.82 7.70
CA SER A 14 -7.71 -5.81 8.50
C SER A 14 -7.01 -5.58 9.83
N GLU A 15 -6.52 -6.64 10.48
CA GLU A 15 -5.74 -6.51 11.72
C GLU A 15 -4.45 -5.72 11.51
N ALA A 16 -3.74 -5.96 10.40
CA ALA A 16 -2.57 -5.18 10.03
C ALA A 16 -2.91 -3.69 9.79
N ALA A 17 -4.06 -3.40 9.14
CA ALA A 17 -4.53 -2.03 8.95
C ALA A 17 -4.87 -1.34 10.28
N PHE A 18 -5.55 -2.03 11.21
CA PHE A 18 -5.84 -1.49 12.53
C PHE A 18 -4.58 -1.21 13.34
N LYS A 19 -3.60 -2.11 13.29
CA LYS A 19 -2.30 -1.88 13.91
C LYS A 19 -1.62 -0.64 13.31
N THR A 20 -1.60 -0.52 11.99
CA THR A 20 -0.99 0.63 11.29
C THR A 20 -1.61 1.95 11.74
N LEU A 21 -2.93 2.03 11.81
CA LEU A 21 -3.66 3.21 12.28
C LEU A 21 -3.29 3.55 13.74
N LYS A 22 -3.38 2.57 14.64
CA LYS A 22 -3.20 2.78 16.09
C LYS A 22 -1.76 3.06 16.51
N TYR A 23 -0.78 2.59 15.72
CA TYR A 23 0.64 2.79 16.00
C TYR A 23 1.21 4.03 15.29
N ALA A 24 0.40 4.75 14.51
CA ALA A 24 0.82 6.01 13.93
C ALA A 24 1.17 7.00 15.06
N PRO A 25 2.30 7.73 14.99
CA PRO A 25 2.70 8.68 16.04
C PRO A 25 1.67 9.76 16.35
N VAL A 26 0.79 10.05 15.38
CA VAL A 26 -0.28 11.05 15.49
C VAL A 26 -1.58 10.48 16.06
N PHE A 27 -1.67 9.16 16.30
CA PHE A 27 -2.87 8.54 16.85
C PHE A 27 -3.05 8.97 18.31
N PRO A 28 -4.20 9.55 18.68
CA PRO A 28 -4.38 10.10 20.02
C PRO A 28 -4.61 8.99 21.05
N THR A 29 -4.29 9.25 22.31
CA THR A 29 -4.61 8.34 23.42
C THR A 29 -6.13 8.16 23.56
N ASN A 30 -6.91 9.23 23.37
CA ASN A 30 -8.37 9.22 23.39
C ASN A 30 -8.91 10.25 22.39
N PHE A 31 -10.08 9.97 21.80
CA PHE A 31 -10.84 10.97 21.05
C PHE A 31 -11.80 11.70 21.99
N GLY A 32 -11.97 13.01 21.81
CA GLY A 32 -12.92 13.82 22.58
C GLY A 32 -14.38 13.56 22.21
N SER A 33 -14.62 13.13 20.98
CA SER A 33 -15.95 12.83 20.44
C SER A 33 -15.88 11.88 19.24
N LEU A 34 -17.04 11.37 18.80
CA LEU A 34 -17.15 10.63 17.54
C LEU A 34 -16.75 11.49 16.33
N GLN A 35 -17.03 12.79 16.37
CA GLN A 35 -16.70 13.70 15.28
C GLN A 35 -15.18 13.87 15.15
N ASP A 36 -14.46 13.95 16.27
CA ASP A 36 -13.00 14.01 16.27
C ASP A 36 -12.41 12.72 15.69
N ALA A 37 -12.95 11.56 16.07
CA ALA A 37 -12.52 10.28 15.54
C ALA A 37 -12.72 10.18 14.02
N ARG A 38 -13.87 10.64 13.50
CA ARG A 38 -14.15 10.67 12.06
C ARG A 38 -13.21 11.59 11.31
N SER A 39 -13.02 12.81 11.81
CA SER A 39 -12.16 13.82 11.18
C SER A 39 -10.70 13.35 11.14
N PHE A 40 -10.23 12.73 12.23
CA PHE A 40 -8.92 12.09 12.27
C PHE A 40 -8.80 10.97 11.24
N CYS A 41 -9.76 10.03 11.20
CA CYS A 41 -9.73 8.92 10.25
C CYS A 41 -9.77 9.38 8.80
N GLU A 42 -10.57 10.39 8.46
CA GLU A 42 -10.63 10.97 7.12
C GLU A 42 -9.26 11.53 6.70
N THR A 43 -8.64 12.33 7.58
CA THR A 43 -7.30 12.89 7.33
C THR A 43 -6.26 11.78 7.19
N PHE A 44 -6.26 10.82 8.13
CA PHE A 44 -5.31 9.72 8.15
C PHE A 44 -5.41 8.86 6.89
N PHE A 45 -6.61 8.41 6.52
CA PHE A 45 -6.80 7.53 5.37
C PHE A 45 -6.60 8.26 4.04
N THR A 46 -6.89 9.57 3.97
CA THR A 46 -6.54 10.38 2.80
C THR A 46 -5.03 10.37 2.58
N TYR A 47 -4.26 10.72 3.62
CA TYR A 47 -2.80 10.69 3.56
C TYR A 47 -2.27 9.28 3.27
N TYR A 48 -2.76 8.25 3.98
CA TYR A 48 -2.33 6.86 3.82
C TYR A 48 -2.55 6.35 2.39
N ASN A 49 -3.70 6.65 1.79
CA ASN A 49 -4.09 6.13 0.48
C ASN A 49 -3.51 6.92 -0.70
N HIS A 50 -3.34 8.24 -0.56
CA HIS A 50 -3.04 9.12 -1.69
C HIS A 50 -1.66 9.78 -1.63
N GLU A 51 -1.02 9.85 -0.47
CA GLU A 51 0.24 10.58 -0.30
C GLU A 51 1.39 9.69 0.19
N HIS A 52 1.13 8.86 1.21
CA HIS A 52 2.15 8.02 1.79
C HIS A 52 2.57 6.92 0.82
N ARG A 53 3.89 6.79 0.62
CA ARG A 53 4.49 5.79 -0.26
C ARG A 53 4.99 4.62 0.56
N HIS A 54 4.44 3.45 0.29
CA HIS A 54 4.65 2.26 1.13
C HIS A 54 5.70 1.34 0.53
N SER A 55 6.72 0.99 1.31
CA SER A 55 7.80 0.10 0.86
C SER A 55 7.30 -1.27 0.41
N GLY A 56 6.30 -1.83 1.10
CA GLY A 56 5.70 -3.14 0.79
C GLY A 56 5.01 -3.22 -0.59
N ILE A 57 4.71 -2.08 -1.21
CA ILE A 57 4.13 -2.02 -2.57
C ILE A 57 5.01 -1.22 -3.53
N GLY A 58 6.33 -1.28 -3.35
CA GLY A 58 7.28 -0.66 -4.28
C GLY A 58 7.28 0.87 -4.22
N LEU A 59 7.06 1.44 -3.04
CA LEU A 59 6.96 2.89 -2.80
C LEU A 59 5.81 3.54 -3.59
N HIS A 60 4.74 2.80 -3.86
CA HIS A 60 3.50 3.34 -4.43
C HIS A 60 2.53 3.74 -3.32
N THR A 61 1.52 4.52 -3.69
CA THR A 61 0.38 4.79 -2.80
C THR A 61 -0.67 3.71 -3.01
N PRO A 62 -1.46 3.33 -1.99
CA PRO A 62 -2.52 2.33 -2.12
C PRO A 62 -3.51 2.67 -3.23
N ALA A 63 -3.88 3.94 -3.37
CA ALA A 63 -4.77 4.40 -4.45
C ALA A 63 -4.16 4.15 -5.83
N SER A 64 -2.86 4.37 -6.02
CA SER A 64 -2.22 4.13 -7.33
C SER A 64 -2.18 2.65 -7.71
N VAL A 65 -2.05 1.76 -6.72
CA VAL A 65 -2.13 0.31 -6.96
C VAL A 65 -3.57 -0.09 -7.25
N HIS A 66 -4.51 0.36 -6.42
CA HIS A 66 -5.94 0.03 -6.54
C HIS A 66 -6.53 0.47 -7.88
N HIS A 67 -6.22 1.69 -8.33
CA HIS A 67 -6.71 2.22 -9.61
C HIS A 67 -5.81 1.86 -10.81
N GLY A 68 -4.79 1.01 -10.64
CA GLY A 68 -3.94 0.54 -11.73
C GLY A 68 -2.94 1.56 -12.29
N THR A 69 -2.88 2.79 -11.78
CA THR A 69 -1.96 3.84 -12.25
C THR A 69 -0.51 3.60 -11.83
N ALA A 70 -0.26 2.66 -10.91
CA ALA A 70 1.08 2.31 -10.44
C ALA A 70 2.04 1.89 -11.57
N ILE A 71 1.54 1.28 -12.65
CA ILE A 71 2.35 0.91 -13.82
C ILE A 71 2.96 2.15 -14.49
N GLN A 72 2.11 3.16 -14.75
CA GLN A 72 2.54 4.42 -15.37
C GLN A 72 3.51 5.17 -14.45
N VAL A 73 3.21 5.23 -13.15
CA VAL A 73 4.10 5.86 -12.16
C VAL A 73 5.46 5.15 -12.12
N ARG A 74 5.49 3.82 -12.19
CA ARG A 74 6.74 3.05 -12.22
C ARG A 74 7.55 3.33 -13.48
N ALA A 75 6.90 3.39 -14.65
CA ALA A 75 7.56 3.73 -15.91
C ALA A 75 8.19 5.13 -15.84
N GLN A 76 7.46 6.12 -15.33
CA GLN A 76 7.96 7.48 -15.16
C GLN A 76 9.15 7.55 -14.19
N ARG A 77 9.11 6.77 -13.10
CA ARG A 77 10.25 6.65 -12.17
C ARG A 77 11.48 6.09 -12.84
N GLN A 78 11.33 5.09 -13.71
CA GLN A 78 12.47 4.54 -14.43
C GLN A 78 13.12 5.59 -15.33
N VAL A 79 12.32 6.39 -16.04
CA VAL A 79 12.84 7.51 -16.85
C VAL A 79 13.66 8.49 -15.98
N THR A 80 13.16 8.87 -14.81
CA THR A 80 13.90 9.74 -13.87
C THR A 80 15.21 9.10 -13.39
N LEU A 81 15.18 7.81 -13.05
CA LEU A 81 16.37 7.06 -12.62
C LEU A 81 17.41 6.96 -13.73
N ASP A 82 16.97 6.77 -14.97
CA ASP A 82 17.83 6.69 -16.15
C ASP A 82 18.52 8.01 -16.42
N ALA A 83 17.78 9.12 -16.35
CA ALA A 83 18.34 10.45 -16.50
C ALA A 83 19.36 10.76 -15.40
N ALA A 84 19.07 10.39 -14.15
CA ALA A 84 19.99 10.58 -13.03
C ALA A 84 21.28 9.76 -13.20
N TYR A 85 21.17 8.51 -13.65
CA TYR A 85 22.30 7.63 -13.93
C TYR A 85 23.16 8.16 -15.08
N ALA A 86 22.53 8.61 -16.18
CA ALA A 86 23.25 9.17 -17.32
C ALA A 86 24.02 10.45 -16.96
N ALA A 87 23.46 11.28 -16.07
CA ALA A 87 24.10 12.53 -15.65
C ALA A 87 25.28 12.34 -14.69
N ASN A 88 25.24 11.34 -13.81
CA ASN A 88 26.25 11.13 -12.75
C ASN A 88 26.47 9.64 -12.50
N PRO A 89 27.00 8.86 -13.47
CA PRO A 89 27.12 7.41 -13.34
C PRO A 89 28.02 6.99 -12.16
N GLU A 90 29.02 7.79 -11.80
CA GLU A 90 29.94 7.55 -10.68
C GLU A 90 29.27 7.55 -9.30
N ARG A 91 28.08 8.17 -9.17
CA ARG A 91 27.28 8.10 -7.94
C ARG A 91 26.60 6.75 -7.72
N PHE A 92 26.58 5.88 -8.74
CA PHE A 92 25.93 4.59 -8.72
C PHE A 92 26.98 3.47 -8.78
N THR A 93 27.43 3.02 -7.61
CA THR A 93 28.60 2.13 -7.44
C THR A 93 28.43 0.71 -7.95
N ARG A 94 27.20 0.28 -8.28
CA ARG A 94 26.93 -1.09 -8.75
C ARG A 94 26.46 -1.10 -10.19
N SER A 95 25.29 -0.54 -10.44
CA SER A 95 24.63 -0.59 -11.73
C SER A 95 23.63 0.55 -11.86
N ARG A 96 23.09 0.71 -13.08
CA ARG A 96 21.91 1.52 -13.33
C ARG A 96 20.80 1.13 -12.33
N PRO A 97 20.21 2.08 -11.59
CA PRO A 97 19.13 1.80 -10.67
C PRO A 97 17.84 1.42 -11.39
N GLU A 98 17.09 0.48 -10.82
CA GLU A 98 15.78 0.07 -11.32
C GLU A 98 14.67 0.53 -10.38
N ALA A 99 13.56 1.00 -10.98
CA ALA A 99 12.36 1.31 -10.23
C ALA A 99 11.84 0.03 -9.54
N PRO A 100 11.45 0.08 -8.24
CA PRO A 100 10.95 -1.09 -7.51
C PRO A 100 9.84 -1.82 -8.28
N LYS A 101 9.82 -3.15 -8.19
CA LYS A 101 8.77 -3.97 -8.82
C LYS A 101 7.42 -3.69 -8.15
N LEU A 102 6.35 -3.81 -8.94
CA LEU A 102 4.99 -3.77 -8.40
C LEU A 102 4.73 -5.03 -7.55
N PRO A 103 3.88 -4.92 -6.52
CA PRO A 103 3.50 -6.08 -5.71
C PRO A 103 2.73 -7.10 -6.56
N THR A 104 2.84 -8.37 -6.19
CA THR A 104 1.93 -9.42 -6.69
C THR A 104 0.59 -9.34 -5.96
N ALA A 105 -0.45 -9.92 -6.55
CA ALA A 105 -1.74 -10.02 -5.91
C ALA A 105 -1.62 -10.74 -4.55
N ALA A 106 -2.42 -10.29 -3.59
CA ALA A 106 -2.53 -10.84 -2.26
C ALA A 106 -4.02 -11.01 -1.93
N TRP A 107 -4.39 -12.12 -1.30
CA TRP A 107 -5.78 -12.51 -1.10
C TRP A 107 -6.06 -12.74 0.38
N ILE A 108 -7.23 -12.28 0.86
CA ILE A 108 -7.79 -12.72 2.15
C ILE A 108 -8.29 -14.16 2.01
N ASN A 109 -9.05 -14.41 0.95
CA ASN A 109 -9.47 -15.74 0.51
C ASN A 109 -9.02 -15.87 -0.94
N ASP A 110 -8.04 -16.73 -1.20
CA ASP A 110 -7.60 -17.02 -2.57
C ASP A 110 -8.73 -17.79 -3.28
N PRO A 111 -9.37 -17.21 -4.32
CA PRO A 111 -10.47 -17.88 -4.99
C PRO A 111 -9.96 -19.13 -5.69
N SER A 112 -10.66 -20.26 -5.50
CA SER A 112 -10.35 -21.47 -6.26
C SER A 112 -10.48 -21.20 -7.76
N ARG A 113 -9.78 -21.99 -8.57
CA ARG A 113 -9.85 -21.88 -10.04
C ARG A 113 -11.29 -21.99 -10.57
N GLU A 114 -12.14 -22.76 -9.90
CA GLU A 114 -13.57 -22.90 -10.23
C GLU A 114 -14.37 -21.62 -9.90
N ALA A 115 -14.07 -20.95 -8.79
CA ALA A 115 -14.72 -19.69 -8.42
C ALA A 115 -14.36 -18.55 -9.39
N LEU A 116 -13.14 -18.54 -9.93
CA LEU A 116 -12.70 -17.59 -10.95
C LEU A 116 -13.41 -17.80 -12.30
N ILE A 117 -13.78 -19.04 -12.65
CA ILE A 117 -14.48 -19.36 -13.90
C ILE A 117 -15.96 -18.94 -13.83
N GLN A 118 -16.59 -19.01 -12.66
CA GLN A 118 -18.01 -18.64 -12.49
C GLN A 118 -18.27 -17.13 -12.44
N THR A 119 -17.23 -16.31 -12.28
CA THR A 119 -17.34 -14.84 -12.15
C THR A 119 -16.87 -14.09 -13.39
N ALA A 120 -16.43 -14.80 -14.44
CA ALA A 120 -16.04 -14.25 -15.75
C ALA A 120 -17.20 -14.35 -16.75
#